data_AF-A0A7C8AAS3-F1
#
_entry.id   AF-A0A7C8AAS3-F1
#
_cell.length_a   1.000
_cell.length_b   1.000
_cell.length_c   1.000
_cell.angle_alpha   90.00
_cell.angle_beta   90.00
_cell.angle_gamma   90.00
#
_symmetry.space_group_name_H-M   'P 1'
#
loop_
_entity.id
_entity.type
_entity.pdbx_description
1 polymer ?
#
loop_
_entity_poly.entity_id
_entity_poly.type
_entity_poly.pdbx_seq_one_letter_code
_entity_poly.pdbx_strand_id
1 'polypeptide(L)'
;HTVGPKMGEGDEDTKLTSAIRSVLKLASDKGLTSISVPAISAGIYGFPKDRCAKILVNETRKFLLESPDSSLNLVEFCLFDKESFEFFCNALI
;
A
#
# COMPACT_ATOMS: atom_id res chain seq x y z
N HIS A 1 1.78 9.45 -8.48
CA HIS A 1 0.95 10.22 -7.53
C HIS A 1 -0.31 9.40 -7.27
N THR A 2 -0.74 9.28 -6.01
CA THR A 2 -1.98 8.61 -5.62
C THR A 2 -2.60 9.40 -4.47
N VAL A 3 -3.93 9.41 -4.41
CA VAL A 3 -4.68 10.03 -3.32
C VAL A 3 -5.39 8.92 -2.58
N GLY A 4 -5.01 8.70 -1.32
CA GLY A 4 -5.73 7.78 -0.45
C GLY A 4 -6.98 8.45 0.16
N PRO A 5 -7.88 7.66 0.77
CA PRO A 5 -9.07 8.19 1.45
C PRO A 5 -8.72 8.90 2.76
N LYS A 6 -9.53 9.88 3.16
CA LYS A 6 -9.55 10.44 4.51
C LYS A 6 -10.45 9.60 5.41
N MET A 7 -10.03 9.33 6.64
CA MET A 7 -10.88 8.59 7.59
C MET A 7 -12.18 9.36 7.90
N GLY A 8 -13.32 8.69 7.78
CA GLY A 8 -14.66 9.25 7.99
C GLY A 8 -15.39 9.70 6.72
N GLU A 9 -14.80 9.51 5.53
CA GLU A 9 -15.44 9.84 4.25
C GLU A 9 -16.24 8.66 3.65
N GLY A 10 -16.20 7.49 4.28
CA GLY A 10 -16.89 6.27 3.87
C GLY A 10 -16.12 5.44 2.83
N ASP A 11 -16.30 4.12 2.91
CA ASP A 11 -15.70 3.12 2.02
C ASP A 11 -14.17 3.19 1.93
N GLU A 12 -13.52 3.59 3.03
CA GLU A 12 -12.09 3.91 3.04
C GLU A 12 -11.22 2.68 2.77
N ASP A 13 -11.65 1.47 3.15
CA ASP A 13 -10.88 0.25 2.87
C ASP A 13 -10.80 -0.04 1.39
N THR A 14 -11.94 0.02 0.70
CA THR A 14 -12.01 -0.20 -0.75
C THR A 14 -11.22 0.88 -1.48
N LYS A 15 -11.34 2.14 -1.07
CA LYS A 15 -10.59 3.25 -1.65
C LYS A 15 -9.09 3.10 -1.44
N LEU A 16 -8.64 2.74 -0.24
CA LEU A 16 -7.22 2.53 0.05
C LEU A 16 -6.67 1.33 -0.74
N THR A 17 -7.44 0.24 -0.82
CA THR A 17 -7.13 -0.95 -1.64
C THR A 17 -6.98 -0.56 -3.11
N SER A 18 -7.92 0.21 -3.66
CA SER A 18 -7.86 0.70 -5.03
C SER A 18 -6.66 1.62 -5.27
N ALA A 19 -6.34 2.49 -4.31
CA ALA A 19 -5.22 3.42 -4.40
C ALA A 19 -3.87 2.69 -4.49
N ILE A 20 -3.62 1.68 -3.64
CA ILE A 20 -2.38 0.90 -3.71
C ILE A 20 -2.35 0.03 -4.97
N ARG A 21 -3.45 -0.66 -5.32
CA ARG A 21 -3.51 -1.48 -6.54
C ARG A 21 -3.20 -0.67 -7.80
N SER A 22 -3.70 0.56 -7.87
CA SER A 22 -3.42 1.48 -8.98
C SER A 22 -1.95 1.90 -9.07
N VAL A 23 -1.28 2.10 -7.91
CA VAL A 23 0.16 2.38 -7.86
C VAL A 23 0.96 1.20 -8.40
N LEU A 24 0.68 -0.02 -7.92
CA LEU A 24 1.36 -1.24 -8.34
C LEU A 24 1.18 -1.51 -9.84
N LYS A 25 -0.07 -1.41 -10.33
CA LYS A 25 -0.38 -1.59 -11.74
C LYS A 25 0.36 -0.58 -12.61
N LEU A 26 0.33 0.70 -12.26
CA LEU A 26 1.01 1.74 -13.04
C LEU A 26 2.53 1.54 -13.07
N ALA A 27 3.13 1.10 -11.97
CA ALA A 27 4.55 0.80 -11.91
C ALA A 27 4.91 -0.40 -12.81
N SER A 28 4.11 -1.46 -12.77
CA SER A 28 4.24 -2.61 -13.67
C SER A 28 4.04 -2.22 -15.15
N ASP A 29 3.00 -1.46 -15.48
CA ASP A 29 2.72 -1.01 -16.85
C ASP A 29 3.86 -0.16 -17.43
N LYS A 30 4.62 0.53 -16.55
CA LYS A 30 5.80 1.32 -16.91
C LYS A 30 7.10 0.52 -16.95
N GLY A 31 7.06 -0.79 -16.69
CA GLY A 31 8.23 -1.66 -16.66
C GLY A 31 9.19 -1.34 -15.50
N LEU A 32 8.70 -0.73 -14.42
CA LEU A 32 9.53 -0.46 -13.24
C LEU A 32 9.81 -1.77 -12.49
N THR A 33 11.03 -1.92 -12.00
CA THR A 33 11.45 -3.12 -11.25
C THR A 33 11.36 -2.96 -9.75
N SER A 34 11.32 -1.73 -9.26
CA SER A 34 11.16 -1.41 -7.84
C SER A 34 10.36 -0.13 -7.61
N ILE A 35 9.68 -0.06 -6.47
CA ILE A 35 8.97 1.12 -5.99
C ILE A 35 9.07 1.22 -4.47
N SER A 36 9.06 2.45 -3.96
CA SER A 36 8.94 2.76 -2.53
C SER A 36 7.65 3.54 -2.29
N VAL A 37 6.86 3.11 -1.32
CA VAL A 37 5.50 3.61 -1.05
C VAL A 37 5.41 4.01 0.44
N PRO A 38 4.91 5.21 0.78
CA PRO A 38 4.67 5.57 2.17
C PRO A 38 3.44 4.84 2.74
N ALA A 39 3.18 4.96 4.03
CA ALA A 39 1.92 4.52 4.64
C ALA A 39 0.74 5.42 4.17
N ILE A 40 0.18 5.11 2.99
CA ILE A 40 -0.90 5.88 2.35
C ILE A 40 -2.07 6.08 3.32
N SER A 41 -2.54 7.32 3.43
CA SER A 41 -3.62 7.76 4.36
C SER A 41 -3.34 7.69 5.87
N ALA A 42 -2.22 7.11 6.32
CA ALA A 42 -1.92 6.96 7.75
C ALA A 42 -1.25 8.19 8.41
N GLY A 43 -1.15 9.30 7.67
CA GLY A 43 -0.69 10.61 8.19
C GLY A 43 -1.86 11.53 8.53
N ILE A 44 -1.87 12.73 7.94
CA ILE A 44 -2.91 13.76 8.17
C ILE A 44 -4.35 13.32 7.82
N TYR A 45 -4.50 12.23 7.08
CA TYR A 45 -5.80 11.66 6.70
C TYR A 45 -6.41 10.77 7.80
N GLY A 46 -5.65 10.49 8.87
CA GLY A 46 -6.17 9.86 10.08
C GLY A 46 -6.59 8.40 9.92
N PHE A 47 -6.19 7.72 8.85
CA PHE A 47 -6.51 6.31 8.66
C PHE A 47 -5.75 5.48 9.71
N PRO A 48 -6.41 4.52 10.42
CA PRO A 48 -5.74 3.71 11.45
C PRO A 48 -4.53 2.97 10.90
N LYS A 49 -3.36 3.15 11.53
CA LYS A 49 -2.07 2.64 11.03
C LYS A 49 -2.05 1.11 10.89
N ASP A 50 -2.64 0.38 11.83
CA ASP A 50 -2.70 -1.09 11.81
C ASP A 50 -3.56 -1.60 10.65
N ARG A 51 -4.70 -0.94 10.39
CA ARG A 51 -5.61 -1.25 9.28
C ARG A 51 -4.99 -0.87 7.94
N CYS A 52 -4.31 0.28 7.87
CA CYS A 52 -3.55 0.73 6.71
C CYS A 52 -2.48 -0.30 6.33
N ALA A 53 -1.65 -0.72 7.29
CA ALA A 53 -0.60 -1.71 7.08
C ALA A 53 -1.17 -3.02 6.51
N LYS A 54 -2.23 -3.55 7.13
CA LYS A 54 -2.92 -4.77 6.64
C LYS A 54 -3.38 -4.63 5.20
N ILE A 55 -4.05 -3.53 4.85
CA ILE A 55 -4.59 -3.31 3.50
C ILE A 55 -3.45 -3.20 2.48
N LEU A 56 -2.44 -2.36 2.75
CA LEU A 56 -1.35 -2.11 1.82
C LEU A 56 -0.52 -3.37 1.56
N VAL A 57 -0.18 -4.13 2.60
CA VAL A 57 0.59 -5.37 2.47
C VAL A 57 -0.23 -6.46 1.79
N ASN A 58 -1.49 -6.66 2.19
CA ASN A 58 -2.33 -7.71 1.62
C ASN A 58 -2.63 -7.49 0.14
N GLU A 59 -2.99 -6.26 -0.24
CA GLU A 59 -3.28 -5.94 -1.64
C GLU A 59 -2.01 -6.01 -2.49
N THR A 60 -0.86 -5.64 -1.94
CA THR A 60 0.44 -5.81 -2.64
C THR A 60 0.74 -7.27 -2.90
N ARG A 61 0.62 -8.13 -1.87
CA ARG A 61 0.80 -9.59 -2.02
C ARG A 61 -0.18 -10.16 -3.04
N LYS A 62 -1.45 -9.77 -2.96
CA LYS A 62 -2.48 -10.21 -3.90
C LYS A 62 -2.16 -9.80 -5.33
N PHE A 63 -1.79 -8.54 -5.57
CA PHE A 63 -1.42 -8.05 -6.89
C PHE A 63 -0.26 -8.85 -7.50
N LEU A 64 0.80 -9.11 -6.72
CA LEU A 64 1.97 -9.86 -7.20
C LEU A 64 1.64 -11.33 -7.51
N LEU A 65 0.74 -11.95 -6.74
CA LEU A 65 0.26 -13.31 -7.01
C LEU A 65 -0.64 -13.38 -8.26
N GLU A 66 -1.48 -12.36 -8.46
CA GLU A 66 -2.40 -12.27 -9.60
C GLU A 66 -1.72 -11.83 -10.90
N SER A 67 -0.51 -11.25 -10.82
CA SER A 67 0.21 -10.64 -11.95
C SER A 67 1.61 -11.25 -12.12
N PRO A 68 1.72 -12.53 -12.54
CA PRO A 68 3.02 -13.20 -12.67
C PRO A 68 3.95 -12.55 -13.71
N ASP A 69 3.40 -11.82 -14.68
CA ASP A 69 4.16 -11.08 -15.70
C ASP A 69 4.54 -9.66 -15.28
N SER A 70 4.25 -9.27 -14.03
CA SER A 70 4.62 -7.96 -13.49
C SER A 70 6.14 -7.77 -13.50
N SER A 71 6.61 -6.60 -13.90
CA SER A 71 8.05 -6.24 -13.86
C SER A 71 8.57 -5.98 -12.44
N LEU A 72 7.67 -5.76 -11.47
CA LEU A 72 8.03 -5.42 -10.10
C LEU A 72 8.65 -6.60 -9.35
N ASN A 73 9.89 -6.41 -8.90
CA ASN A 73 10.64 -7.36 -8.08
C ASN A 73 10.74 -6.91 -6.60
N LEU A 74 10.60 -5.60 -6.34
CA LEU A 74 10.71 -5.03 -5.00
C LEU A 74 9.63 -3.97 -4.76
N VAL A 75 8.85 -4.15 -3.70
CA VAL A 75 7.95 -3.13 -3.16
C VAL A 75 8.41 -2.83 -1.74
N GLU A 76 8.87 -1.62 -1.51
CA GLU A 76 9.31 -1.15 -0.19
C GLU A 76 8.26 -0.23 0.42
N PHE A 77 7.97 -0.42 1.71
CA PHE A 77 7.17 0.53 2.48
C PHE A 77 8.09 1.45 3.28
N CYS A 78 8.16 2.72 2.90
CA CYS A 78 9.00 3.73 3.56
C CYS A 78 8.24 4.34 4.74
N LEU A 79 8.63 3.96 5.95
CA LEU A 79 7.94 4.29 7.19
C LEU A 79 8.80 5.21 8.05
N PHE A 80 8.18 6.23 8.64
CA PHE A 80 8.89 7.25 9.42
C PHE A 80 9.03 6.89 10.89
N ASP A 81 8.00 6.28 11.49
CA ASP A 81 7.91 6.01 12.92
C ASP A 81 7.89 4.51 13.24
N LYS A 82 8.35 4.19 14.46
CA LYS A 82 8.46 2.81 14.96
C LYS A 82 7.11 2.11 15.06
N GLU A 83 6.05 2.82 15.45
CA GLU A 83 4.70 2.24 15.57
C GLU A 83 4.19 1.78 14.21
N SER A 84 4.30 2.61 13.17
CA SER A 84 3.98 2.20 11.80
C SER A 84 4.83 1.01 11.35
N PHE A 85 6.14 1.02 11.62
CA PHE A 85 7.03 -0.10 11.31
C PHE A 85 6.54 -1.43 11.91
N GLU A 86 6.19 -1.45 13.20
CA GLU A 86 5.69 -2.64 13.88
C GLU A 86 4.39 -3.17 13.24
N PHE A 87 3.46 -2.29 12.86
CA PHE A 87 2.23 -2.71 12.18
C PHE A 87 2.50 -3.33 10.80
N PHE A 88 3.42 -2.78 10.02
CA PHE A 88 3.79 -3.35 8.72
C PHE A 88 4.55 -4.67 8.86
N CYS A 89 5.46 -4.80 9.82
CA CYS A 89 6.11 -6.07 10.13
C CYS A 89 5.09 -7.16 10.50
N ASN A 90 4.11 -6.84 11.35
CA ASN A 90 3.07 -7.78 11.73
C ASN A 90 2.16 -8.19 10.56
N ALA A 91 1.98 -7.31 9.57
CA ALA A 91 1.17 -7.61 8.38
C ALA A 91 1.91 -8.48 7.33
N LEU A 92 3.23 -8.58 7.42
CA LEU A 92 4.05 -9.42 6.54
C LEU A 92 4.10 -10.90 6.94
N ILE A 93 3.77 -11.21 8.19
CA ILE A 93 3.71 -12.57 8.76
C ILE A 93 2.41 -13.24 8.31
#